data_AF-A0A2E7Z1C0-F1
#
_entry.id   AF-A0A2E7Z1C0-F1
#
_cell.length_a   1.000
_cell.length_b   1.000
_cell.length_c   1.000
_cell.angle_alpha   90.00
_cell.angle_beta   90.00
_cell.angle_gamma   90.00
#
_symmetry.space_group_name_H-M   'P 1'
#
loop_
_entity.id
_entity.type
_entity.pdbx_description
1 polymer ?
#
loop_
_entity_poly.entity_id
_entity_poly.type
_entity_poly.pdbx_seq_one_letter_code
_entity_poly.pdbx_strand_id
1 'polypeptide(L)'
;MTAQAASDDNAPLKIGWFSTGRGEGSLGLLKSALDAIDSGDLAAELAFVFVNRVKGQTKRTDRFLELVESRNIPLVTLSSIDFRRSHENKPWAKLREDFDRAVIELLAPHSADIAVHAGYMLIAPLLCSEYLTLNLHPALPGGTIGMWQQAVWNVITEGLDETGAMIHVSTEEVDEGPALAITKFSVRGEEFDSYWNEISGLDPATLKADPGEELSLFKAIREAGLLRERSLLIETLKAVSVGRIDPSGSGDVLDLTPEVENTVAN
;
A
#
# COMPACT_ATOMS: atom_id res chain seq x y z
N MET A 1 -3.20 -47.21 -17.55
CA MET A 1 -2.52 -46.29 -16.62
C MET A 1 -2.28 -45.00 -17.37
N THR A 2 -3.29 -44.13 -17.39
CA THR A 2 -3.21 -42.80 -17.99
C THR A 2 -2.82 -41.84 -16.86
N ALA A 3 -1.61 -41.30 -16.94
CA ALA A 3 -1.20 -40.19 -16.12
C ALA A 3 -2.14 -39.02 -16.40
N GLN A 4 -2.90 -38.64 -15.38
CA GLN A 4 -3.72 -37.45 -15.38
C GLN A 4 -2.75 -36.27 -15.33
N ALA A 5 -2.66 -35.53 -16.43
CA ALA A 5 -1.98 -34.24 -16.45
C ALA A 5 -2.65 -33.37 -15.38
N ALA A 6 -1.88 -32.91 -14.39
CA ALA A 6 -2.31 -31.84 -13.52
C ALA A 6 -2.60 -30.63 -14.43
N SER A 7 -3.82 -30.12 -14.35
CA SER A 7 -4.22 -28.90 -15.05
C SER A 7 -3.52 -27.72 -14.39
N ASP A 8 -2.45 -27.22 -15.03
CA ASP A 8 -1.85 -25.91 -14.77
C ASP A 8 -2.80 -24.80 -15.26
N ASP A 9 -3.96 -24.69 -14.62
CA ASP A 9 -5.03 -23.76 -15.01
C ASP A 9 -5.31 -22.76 -13.88
N ASN A 10 -4.24 -22.18 -13.31
CA ASN A 10 -4.41 -21.09 -12.36
C ASN A 10 -4.46 -19.78 -13.17
N ALA A 11 -5.67 -19.34 -13.47
CA ALA A 11 -5.92 -18.06 -14.13
C ALA A 11 -5.21 -16.92 -13.37
N PRO A 12 -4.73 -15.86 -14.06
CA PRO A 12 -4.06 -14.76 -13.41
C PRO A 12 -4.98 -14.09 -12.39
N LEU A 13 -4.43 -13.76 -11.22
CA LEU A 13 -5.16 -13.05 -10.16
C LEU A 13 -5.62 -11.68 -10.65
N LYS A 14 -6.92 -11.39 -10.59
CA LYS A 14 -7.48 -10.10 -10.99
C LYS A 14 -7.49 -9.13 -9.83
N ILE A 15 -6.75 -8.03 -9.98
CA ILE A 15 -6.55 -7.05 -8.91
C ILE A 15 -7.25 -5.74 -9.24
N GLY A 16 -8.10 -5.26 -8.34
CA GLY A 16 -8.59 -3.88 -8.32
C GLY A 16 -7.61 -2.97 -7.58
N TRP A 17 -7.15 -1.89 -8.20
CA TRP A 17 -6.10 -1.04 -7.61
C TRP A 17 -6.64 0.33 -7.20
N PHE A 18 -6.63 0.64 -5.91
CA PHE A 18 -7.11 1.91 -5.37
C PHE A 18 -5.95 2.82 -4.96
N SER A 19 -5.94 4.08 -5.42
CA SER A 19 -4.92 5.05 -5.02
C SER A 19 -5.42 6.49 -5.00
N THR A 20 -4.73 7.34 -4.25
CA THR A 20 -4.86 8.81 -4.37
C THR A 20 -3.88 9.39 -5.38
N GLY A 21 -2.87 8.64 -5.83
CA GLY A 21 -1.99 9.05 -6.93
C GLY A 21 -1.31 10.41 -6.68
N ARG A 22 -0.93 10.72 -5.43
CA ARG A 22 -0.34 12.03 -5.06
C ARG A 22 1.17 11.96 -4.79
N GLY A 23 1.71 10.79 -4.48
CA GLY A 23 3.08 10.61 -4.03
C GLY A 23 3.92 9.70 -4.91
N GLU A 24 5.25 9.82 -4.79
CA GLU A 24 6.18 8.88 -5.43
C GLU A 24 6.04 7.46 -4.86
N GLY A 25 5.60 7.32 -3.59
CA GLY A 25 5.30 6.02 -2.98
C GLY A 25 4.21 5.25 -3.74
N SER A 26 3.03 5.84 -3.92
CA SER A 26 1.92 5.23 -4.68
C SER A 26 2.30 4.91 -6.13
N LEU A 27 3.05 5.81 -6.79
CA LEU A 27 3.53 5.58 -8.15
C LEU A 27 4.54 4.43 -8.22
N GLY A 28 5.46 4.37 -7.25
CA GLY A 28 6.45 3.30 -7.15
C GLY A 28 5.84 1.94 -6.88
N LEU A 29 4.81 1.86 -6.03
CA LEU A 29 4.05 0.63 -5.79
C LEU A 29 3.38 0.12 -7.07
N LEU A 30 2.67 1.00 -7.79
CA LEU A 30 2.02 0.62 -9.05
C LEU A 30 3.05 0.17 -10.09
N LYS A 31 4.16 0.90 -10.25
CA LYS A 31 5.24 0.50 -11.16
C LYS A 31 5.82 -0.86 -10.83
N SER A 32 6.13 -1.10 -9.55
CA SER A 32 6.70 -2.39 -9.12
C SER A 32 5.75 -3.54 -9.43
N ALA A 33 4.44 -3.35 -9.23
CA ALA A 33 3.43 -4.35 -9.58
C ALA A 33 3.35 -4.59 -11.08
N LEU A 34 3.34 -3.52 -11.89
CA LEU A 34 3.34 -3.63 -13.35
C LEU A 34 4.60 -4.32 -13.87
N ASP A 35 5.78 -3.98 -13.34
CA ASP A 35 7.05 -4.58 -13.76
C ASP A 35 7.11 -6.09 -13.38
N ALA A 36 6.56 -6.46 -12.21
CA ALA A 36 6.43 -7.87 -11.81
C ALA A 36 5.44 -8.65 -12.71
N ILE A 37 4.33 -8.01 -13.11
CA ILE A 37 3.37 -8.60 -14.06
C ILE A 37 4.00 -8.75 -15.45
N ASP A 38 4.64 -7.70 -15.97
CA ASP A 38 5.25 -7.68 -17.30
C ASP A 38 6.37 -8.73 -17.44
N SER A 39 7.14 -8.96 -16.38
CA SER A 39 8.20 -9.96 -16.34
C SER A 39 7.69 -11.40 -16.16
N GLY A 40 6.41 -11.58 -15.84
CA GLY A 40 5.80 -12.87 -15.52
C GLY A 40 6.11 -13.38 -14.12
N ASP A 41 6.79 -12.59 -13.29
CA ASP A 41 7.11 -12.92 -11.90
C ASP A 41 5.86 -12.90 -11.01
N LEU A 42 4.89 -12.04 -11.34
CA LEU A 42 3.55 -12.02 -10.74
C LEU A 42 2.49 -12.42 -11.77
N ALA A 43 1.90 -13.60 -11.58
CA ALA A 43 0.76 -14.09 -12.37
C ALA A 43 -0.55 -13.36 -11.98
N ALA A 44 -0.66 -12.09 -12.37
CA ALA A 44 -1.82 -11.24 -12.08
C ALA A 44 -2.12 -10.28 -13.24
N GLU A 45 -3.32 -9.69 -13.22
CA GLU A 45 -3.70 -8.57 -14.07
C GLU A 45 -4.39 -7.47 -13.25
N LEU A 46 -4.26 -6.21 -13.67
CA LEU A 46 -5.02 -5.12 -13.06
C LEU A 46 -6.37 -5.00 -13.77
N ALA A 47 -7.44 -5.44 -13.10
CA ALA A 47 -8.81 -5.38 -13.62
C ALA A 47 -9.30 -3.94 -13.78
N PHE A 48 -8.88 -3.06 -12.87
CA PHE A 48 -9.07 -1.62 -12.93
C PHE A 48 -8.07 -0.91 -12.02
N VAL A 49 -7.87 0.39 -12.28
CA VAL A 49 -7.26 1.32 -11.33
C VAL A 49 -8.28 2.42 -11.02
N PHE A 50 -8.65 2.54 -9.76
CA PHE A 50 -9.46 3.64 -9.26
C PHE A 50 -8.57 4.73 -8.65
N VAL A 51 -8.80 5.98 -9.06
CA VAL A 51 -8.14 7.15 -8.48
C VAL A 51 -9.16 8.18 -8.02
N ASN A 52 -9.11 8.58 -6.74
CA ASN A 52 -10.03 9.58 -6.18
C ASN A 52 -9.68 11.03 -6.57
N ARG A 53 -9.00 11.20 -7.70
CA ARG A 53 -8.46 12.44 -8.25
C ARG A 53 -8.58 12.40 -9.78
N VAL A 54 -8.50 13.58 -10.41
CA VAL A 54 -8.63 13.73 -11.85
C VAL A 54 -7.44 14.50 -12.45
N LYS A 55 -7.25 14.37 -13.75
CA LYS A 55 -6.21 15.07 -14.52
C LYS A 55 -6.31 16.59 -14.33
N GLY A 56 -5.17 17.25 -14.21
CA GLY A 56 -5.03 18.68 -13.98
C GLY A 56 -5.02 19.11 -12.51
N GLN A 57 -5.31 18.21 -11.56
CA GLN A 57 -5.25 18.58 -10.14
C GLN A 57 -3.82 18.78 -9.64
N THR A 58 -2.88 17.91 -10.03
CA THR A 58 -1.45 18.06 -9.74
C THR A 58 -0.62 17.29 -10.76
N LYS A 59 0.59 17.77 -11.08
CA LYS A 59 1.53 17.06 -11.98
C LYS A 59 1.82 15.61 -11.56
N ARG A 60 1.86 15.34 -10.25
CA ARG A 60 2.09 13.98 -9.72
C ARG A 60 0.92 13.05 -10.01
N THR A 61 -0.31 13.56 -9.89
CA THR A 61 -1.52 12.82 -10.27
C THR A 61 -1.56 12.60 -11.77
N ASP A 62 -1.27 13.62 -12.57
CA ASP A 62 -1.25 13.48 -14.03
C ASP A 62 -0.28 12.38 -14.47
N ARG A 63 0.94 12.36 -13.91
CA ARG A 63 1.93 11.30 -14.16
C ARG A 63 1.43 9.90 -13.77
N PHE A 64 0.68 9.79 -12.66
CA PHE A 64 0.11 8.52 -12.23
C PHE A 64 -0.98 8.04 -13.19
N LEU A 65 -1.90 8.91 -13.57
CA LEU A 65 -2.97 8.60 -14.53
C LEU A 65 -2.40 8.24 -15.90
N GLU A 66 -1.42 8.99 -16.39
CA GLU A 66 -0.73 8.74 -17.67
C GLU A 66 -0.02 7.38 -17.68
N LEU A 67 0.56 6.94 -16.55
CA LEU A 67 1.12 5.60 -16.44
C LEU A 67 0.04 4.53 -16.63
N VAL A 68 -1.10 4.65 -15.94
CA VAL A 68 -2.21 3.70 -16.07
C VAL A 68 -2.74 3.65 -17.51
N GLU A 69 -2.99 4.82 -18.10
CA GLU A 69 -3.45 4.95 -19.49
C GLU A 69 -2.46 4.32 -20.48
N SER A 70 -1.16 4.55 -20.29
CA SER A 70 -0.11 3.99 -21.17
C SER A 70 -0.05 2.47 -21.20
N ARG A 71 -0.62 1.81 -20.18
CA ARG A 71 -0.70 0.36 -20.06
C ARG A 71 -2.04 -0.21 -20.54
N ASN A 72 -2.95 0.63 -21.04
CA ASN A 72 -4.31 0.26 -21.43
C ASN A 72 -5.14 -0.41 -20.32
N ILE A 73 -4.85 -0.06 -19.05
CA ILE A 73 -5.60 -0.57 -17.90
C ILE A 73 -6.87 0.29 -17.75
N PRO A 74 -8.03 -0.30 -17.43
CA PRO A 74 -9.24 0.48 -17.16
C PRO A 74 -9.01 1.47 -16.01
N LEU A 75 -8.98 2.75 -16.34
CA LEU A 75 -8.80 3.84 -15.38
C LEU A 75 -10.16 4.46 -15.05
N VAL A 76 -10.55 4.37 -13.78
CA VAL A 76 -11.78 4.98 -13.26
C VAL A 76 -11.42 6.09 -12.29
N THR A 77 -11.96 7.29 -12.50
CA THR A 77 -11.66 8.44 -11.65
C THR A 77 -12.92 9.06 -11.10
N LEU A 78 -12.94 9.35 -9.79
CA LEU A 78 -13.94 10.19 -9.15
C LEU A 78 -13.24 11.14 -8.17
N SER A 79 -13.15 12.43 -8.51
CA SER A 79 -12.47 13.41 -7.66
C SER A 79 -13.23 13.63 -6.35
N SER A 80 -12.62 13.31 -5.21
CA SER A 80 -13.25 13.54 -3.90
C SER A 80 -13.45 15.03 -3.59
N ILE A 81 -12.58 15.89 -4.11
CA ILE A 81 -12.71 17.34 -4.00
C ILE A 81 -13.89 17.85 -4.81
N ASP A 82 -14.04 17.40 -6.07
CA ASP A 82 -15.10 17.88 -6.94
C ASP A 82 -16.45 17.28 -6.55
N PHE A 83 -16.47 16.03 -6.09
CA PHE A 83 -17.65 15.42 -5.48
C PHE A 83 -18.12 16.22 -4.27
N ARG A 84 -17.21 16.60 -3.36
CA ARG A 84 -17.58 17.45 -2.22
C ARG A 84 -18.12 18.81 -2.65
N ARG A 85 -17.53 19.43 -3.68
CA ARG A 85 -17.98 20.71 -4.24
C ARG A 85 -19.37 20.61 -4.85
N SER A 86 -19.67 19.53 -5.58
CA SER A 86 -21.00 19.32 -6.18
C SER A 86 -22.08 18.99 -5.14
N HIS A 87 -21.69 18.61 -3.92
CA HIS A 87 -22.58 18.32 -2.80
C HIS A 87 -22.55 19.42 -1.72
N GLU A 88 -22.59 20.68 -2.16
CA GLU A 88 -22.70 21.87 -1.30
C GLU A 88 -21.55 22.01 -0.27
N ASN A 89 -20.41 21.36 -0.51
CA ASN A 89 -19.29 21.30 0.42
C ASN A 89 -19.66 20.79 1.83
N LYS A 90 -20.65 19.89 1.94
CA LYS A 90 -21.02 19.25 3.21
C LYS A 90 -19.80 18.60 3.89
N PRO A 91 -19.80 18.47 5.24
CA PRO A 91 -18.73 17.78 5.96
C PRO A 91 -18.47 16.39 5.38
N TRP A 92 -17.20 16.03 5.20
CA TRP A 92 -16.83 14.78 4.51
C TRP A 92 -17.43 13.54 5.15
N ALA A 93 -17.50 13.48 6.48
CA ALA A 93 -18.15 12.40 7.21
C ALA A 93 -19.61 12.15 6.78
N LYS A 94 -20.33 13.18 6.31
CA LYS A 94 -21.71 13.05 5.83
C LYS A 94 -21.83 12.65 4.36
N LEU A 95 -20.74 12.77 3.59
CA LEU A 95 -20.68 12.44 2.17
C LEU A 95 -19.91 11.14 1.91
N ARG A 96 -19.31 10.57 2.95
CA ARG A 96 -18.33 9.51 2.81
C ARG A 96 -18.92 8.29 2.12
N GLU A 97 -20.03 7.80 2.65
CA GLU A 97 -20.75 6.67 2.08
C GLU A 97 -21.36 6.99 0.71
N ASP A 98 -21.87 8.21 0.50
CA ASP A 98 -22.41 8.63 -0.79
C ASP A 98 -21.35 8.57 -1.89
N PHE A 99 -20.13 9.01 -1.58
CA PHE A 99 -19.01 8.88 -2.49
C PHE A 99 -18.64 7.40 -2.71
N ASP A 100 -18.56 6.58 -1.66
CA ASP A 100 -18.22 5.17 -1.84
C ASP A 100 -19.25 4.44 -2.72
N ARG A 101 -20.56 4.70 -2.52
CA ARG A 101 -21.61 4.15 -3.39
C ARG A 101 -21.45 4.58 -4.84
N ALA A 102 -21.12 5.85 -5.08
CA ALA A 102 -20.85 6.33 -6.44
C ALA A 102 -19.62 5.65 -7.07
N VAL A 103 -18.57 5.38 -6.27
CA VAL A 103 -17.40 4.63 -6.75
C VAL A 103 -17.78 3.19 -7.09
N ILE A 104 -18.52 2.51 -6.22
CA ILE A 104 -18.98 1.13 -6.44
C ILE A 104 -19.80 1.04 -7.74
N GLU A 105 -20.71 1.98 -7.98
CA GLU A 105 -21.52 2.03 -9.21
C GLU A 105 -20.64 2.21 -10.46
N LEU A 106 -19.63 3.09 -10.41
CA LEU A 106 -18.68 3.29 -11.51
C LEU A 106 -17.82 2.05 -11.77
N LEU A 107 -17.52 1.27 -10.73
CA LEU A 107 -16.69 0.08 -10.81
C LEU A 107 -17.47 -1.20 -11.14
N ALA A 108 -18.81 -1.19 -11.08
CA ALA A 108 -19.66 -2.35 -11.34
C ALA A 108 -19.39 -3.12 -12.65
N PRO A 109 -18.93 -2.49 -13.75
CA PRO A 109 -18.54 -3.22 -14.97
C PRO A 109 -17.25 -4.06 -14.84
N HIS A 110 -16.47 -3.85 -13.78
CA HIS A 110 -15.17 -4.49 -13.55
C HIS A 110 -15.28 -5.55 -12.45
N SER A 111 -14.63 -6.69 -12.67
CA SER A 111 -14.58 -7.79 -11.69
C SER A 111 -13.12 -8.04 -11.31
N ALA A 112 -12.87 -8.04 -10.00
CA ALA A 112 -11.58 -8.34 -9.40
C ALA A 112 -11.76 -9.42 -8.33
N ASP A 113 -10.75 -10.27 -8.16
CA ASP A 113 -10.72 -11.30 -7.13
C ASP A 113 -10.38 -10.69 -5.77
N ILE A 114 -9.46 -9.71 -5.77
CA ILE A 114 -9.08 -8.89 -4.62
C ILE A 114 -8.88 -7.44 -5.05
N ALA A 115 -8.87 -6.54 -4.07
CA ALA A 115 -8.46 -5.15 -4.25
C ALA A 115 -7.22 -4.83 -3.42
N VAL A 116 -6.52 -3.75 -3.78
CA VAL A 116 -5.39 -3.21 -3.00
C VAL A 116 -5.53 -1.71 -2.78
N HIS A 117 -5.33 -1.27 -1.55
CA HIS A 117 -5.11 0.14 -1.19
C HIS A 117 -3.61 0.45 -1.27
N ALA A 118 -3.18 1.05 -2.38
CA ALA A 118 -1.80 1.45 -2.59
C ALA A 118 -1.65 2.98 -2.52
N GLY A 119 -1.52 3.51 -1.30
CA GLY A 119 -1.54 4.96 -1.06
C GLY A 119 -2.92 5.58 -1.31
N TYR A 120 -3.98 4.85 -0.99
CA TYR A 120 -5.34 5.40 -0.95
C TYR A 120 -5.54 6.14 0.38
N MET A 121 -5.70 7.46 0.33
CA MET A 121 -5.64 8.33 1.49
C MET A 121 -7.02 8.67 2.08
N LEU A 122 -8.01 7.80 1.86
CA LEU A 122 -9.37 8.00 2.36
C LEU A 122 -9.83 6.74 3.08
N ILE A 123 -10.51 6.92 4.23
CA ILE A 123 -11.28 5.85 4.86
C ILE A 123 -12.40 5.45 3.89
N ALA A 124 -12.66 4.15 3.77
CA ALA A 124 -13.43 3.57 2.66
C ALA A 124 -14.42 2.50 3.15
N PRO A 125 -15.31 2.80 4.12
CA PRO A 125 -16.06 1.78 4.85
C PRO A 125 -16.91 0.87 3.94
N LEU A 126 -17.61 1.45 2.95
CA LEU A 126 -18.43 0.65 2.04
C LEU A 126 -17.60 -0.06 0.97
N LEU A 127 -16.48 0.54 0.54
CA LEU A 127 -15.57 -0.10 -0.42
C LEU A 127 -14.89 -1.33 0.19
N CYS A 128 -14.47 -1.28 1.47
CA CYS A 128 -13.91 -2.43 2.18
C CYS A 128 -14.94 -3.57 2.36
N SER A 129 -16.23 -3.23 2.39
CA SER A 129 -17.31 -4.22 2.48
C SER A 129 -17.64 -4.85 1.12
N GLU A 130 -17.52 -4.09 0.04
CA GLU A 130 -17.81 -4.53 -1.33
C GLU A 130 -16.64 -5.33 -1.94
N TYR A 131 -15.41 -4.91 -1.65
CA TYR A 131 -14.19 -5.52 -2.20
C TYR A 131 -13.31 -6.05 -1.06
N LEU A 132 -12.89 -7.31 -1.18
CA LEU A 132 -11.85 -7.87 -0.32
C LEU A 132 -10.53 -7.12 -0.58
N THR A 133 -10.23 -6.15 0.27
CA THR A 133 -9.19 -5.15 0.00
C THR A 133 -7.99 -5.34 0.91
N LEU A 134 -6.81 -5.49 0.35
CA LEU A 134 -5.55 -5.55 1.08
C LEU A 134 -4.96 -4.14 1.20
N ASN A 135 -4.47 -3.76 2.37
CA ASN A 135 -3.78 -2.49 2.58
C ASN A 135 -2.35 -2.74 3.02
N LEU A 136 -1.43 -1.93 2.47
CA LEU A 136 -0.06 -1.85 2.93
C LEU A 136 0.02 -0.78 4.01
N HIS A 137 0.59 -1.17 5.16
CA HIS A 137 0.81 -0.27 6.28
C HIS A 137 2.26 -0.33 6.76
N PRO A 138 2.99 0.80 6.88
CA PRO A 138 4.40 0.82 7.25
C PRO A 138 4.60 0.77 8.77
N ALA A 139 3.98 -0.23 9.40
CA ALA A 139 4.25 -0.66 10.77
C ALA A 139 3.98 -2.17 10.89
N LEU A 140 4.61 -2.80 11.88
CA LEU A 140 4.32 -4.20 12.23
C LEU A 140 2.95 -4.30 12.95
N PRO A 141 2.32 -5.50 12.97
CA PRO A 141 1.08 -5.73 13.69
C PRO A 141 1.17 -5.28 15.17
N GLY A 142 0.17 -4.54 15.63
CA GLY A 142 0.15 -3.95 16.98
C GLY A 142 1.06 -2.71 17.14
N GLY A 143 1.70 -2.26 16.06
CA GLY A 143 2.52 -1.05 16.04
C GLY A 143 1.71 0.23 15.87
N THR A 144 2.30 1.19 15.16
CA THR A 144 1.69 2.51 14.95
C THR A 144 0.43 2.41 14.09
N ILE A 145 -0.66 3.08 14.46
CA ILE A 145 -1.86 3.23 13.63
C ILE A 145 -1.83 4.57 12.89
N GLY A 146 -2.27 4.60 11.64
CA GLY A 146 -2.49 5.82 10.86
C GLY A 146 -1.32 6.23 9.96
N MET A 147 -0.85 7.47 10.08
CA MET A 147 0.03 8.05 9.07
C MET A 147 1.45 7.46 9.11
N TRP A 148 2.02 7.15 7.94
CA TRP A 148 3.39 6.62 7.82
C TRP A 148 4.46 7.49 8.48
N GLN A 149 4.28 8.82 8.49
CA GLN A 149 5.21 9.72 9.19
C GLN A 149 5.23 9.46 10.69
N GLN A 150 4.07 9.15 11.27
CA GLN A 150 3.99 8.83 12.68
C GLN A 150 4.68 7.50 12.96
N ALA A 151 4.59 6.52 12.05
CA ALA A 151 5.31 5.25 12.20
C ALA A 151 6.83 5.45 12.24
N VAL A 152 7.38 6.25 11.33
CA VAL A 152 8.81 6.59 11.34
C VAL A 152 9.19 7.38 12.60
N TRP A 153 8.36 8.34 13.01
CA TRP A 153 8.61 9.08 14.25
C TRP A 153 8.59 8.20 15.49
N ASN A 154 7.68 7.23 15.58
CA ASN A 154 7.62 6.30 16.70
C ASN A 154 8.91 5.48 16.81
N VAL A 155 9.47 5.00 15.68
CA VAL A 155 10.79 4.34 15.65
C VAL A 155 11.85 5.24 16.29
N ILE A 156 11.91 6.51 15.89
CA ILE A 156 12.91 7.46 16.38
C ILE A 156 12.69 7.81 17.86
N THR A 157 11.45 8.14 18.24
CA THR A 157 11.13 8.64 19.58
C THR A 157 11.16 7.55 20.64
N GLU A 158 10.83 6.32 20.28
CA GLU A 158 10.88 5.16 21.17
C GLU A 158 12.24 4.47 21.15
N GLY A 159 13.14 4.87 20.23
CA GLY A 159 14.47 4.30 20.11
C GLY A 159 14.47 2.83 19.69
N LEU A 160 13.53 2.44 18.81
CA LEU A 160 13.38 1.05 18.37
C LEU A 160 14.61 0.60 17.57
N ASP A 161 14.96 -0.67 17.71
CA ASP A 161 16.07 -1.28 16.96
C ASP A 161 15.61 -1.94 15.66
N GLU A 162 14.31 -2.23 15.54
CA GLU A 162 13.67 -2.86 14.40
C GLU A 162 12.39 -2.10 14.02
N THR A 163 12.09 -2.08 12.73
CA THR A 163 10.78 -1.65 12.21
C THR A 163 10.39 -2.52 11.02
N GLY A 164 9.23 -2.27 10.43
CA GLY A 164 8.73 -3.09 9.35
C GLY A 164 7.45 -2.56 8.72
N ALA A 165 6.85 -3.40 7.90
CA ALA A 165 5.56 -3.15 7.26
C ALA A 165 4.70 -4.41 7.29
N MET A 166 3.39 -4.23 7.20
CA MET A 166 2.42 -5.30 7.08
C MET A 166 1.52 -5.10 5.87
N ILE A 167 1.08 -6.21 5.28
CA ILE A 167 -0.13 -6.26 4.46
C ILE A 167 -1.23 -6.85 5.32
N HIS A 168 -2.37 -6.17 5.40
CA HIS A 168 -3.52 -6.62 6.16
C HIS A 168 -4.81 -6.46 5.36
N VAL A 169 -5.87 -7.16 5.77
CA VAL A 169 -7.20 -6.95 5.20
C VAL A 169 -7.74 -5.61 5.70
N SER A 170 -8.31 -4.80 4.81
CA SER A 170 -8.92 -3.53 5.17
C SER A 170 -10.28 -3.77 5.80
N THR A 171 -10.54 -3.09 6.92
CA THR A 171 -11.82 -3.11 7.63
C THR A 171 -12.38 -1.70 7.75
N GLU A 172 -13.55 -1.55 8.38
CA GLU A 172 -14.07 -0.23 8.75
C GLU A 172 -13.14 0.49 9.75
N GLU A 173 -12.57 -0.28 10.68
CA GLU A 173 -11.55 0.20 11.62
C GLU A 173 -10.19 0.31 10.91
N VAL A 174 -9.52 1.46 11.10
CA VAL A 174 -8.30 1.85 10.39
C VAL A 174 -7.12 1.02 10.88
N ASP A 175 -6.43 0.33 9.96
CA ASP A 175 -5.25 -0.50 10.20
C ASP A 175 -5.44 -1.67 11.21
N GLU A 176 -6.69 -2.04 11.51
CA GLU A 176 -7.02 -3.05 12.53
C GLU A 176 -7.49 -4.40 11.98
N GLY A 177 -7.62 -4.55 10.66
CA GLY A 177 -7.98 -5.83 10.06
C GLY A 177 -6.86 -6.88 10.17
N PRO A 178 -7.18 -8.16 9.93
CA PRO A 178 -6.24 -9.26 10.11
C PRO A 178 -5.00 -9.08 9.22
N ALA A 179 -3.82 -9.17 9.84
CA ALA A 179 -2.55 -9.17 9.13
C ALA A 179 -2.38 -10.45 8.31
N LEU A 180 -1.85 -10.32 7.09
CA LEU A 180 -1.60 -11.44 6.18
C LEU A 180 -0.11 -11.73 6.06
N ALA A 181 0.68 -10.68 5.90
CA ALA A 181 2.11 -10.79 5.72
C ALA A 181 2.84 -9.62 6.35
N ILE A 182 4.09 -9.87 6.77
CA ILE A 182 4.97 -8.85 7.31
C ILE A 182 6.35 -8.91 6.66
N THR A 183 7.06 -7.79 6.74
CA THR A 183 8.52 -7.75 6.61
C THR A 183 9.09 -6.87 7.71
N LYS A 184 10.29 -7.18 8.19
CA LYS A 184 10.99 -6.42 9.23
C LYS A 184 12.44 -6.18 8.84
N PHE A 185 13.02 -5.10 9.35
CA PHE A 185 14.42 -4.77 9.15
C PHE A 185 14.99 -4.00 10.34
N SER A 186 16.29 -4.19 10.56
CA SER A 186 17.04 -3.45 11.56
C SER A 186 17.15 -1.98 11.16
N VAL A 187 16.92 -1.08 12.11
CA VAL A 187 17.25 0.35 11.99
C VAL A 187 18.52 0.68 12.77
N ARG A 188 19.37 -0.32 13.01
CA ARG A 188 20.71 -0.25 13.61
C ARG A 188 21.75 -0.88 12.69
N GLY A 189 23.02 -0.60 12.96
CA GLY A 189 24.16 -1.09 12.19
C GLY A 189 24.74 -0.02 11.26
N GLU A 190 25.65 -0.43 10.38
CA GLU A 190 26.47 0.48 9.56
C GLU A 190 25.63 1.51 8.77
N GLU A 191 24.45 1.13 8.30
CA GLU A 191 23.53 1.99 7.54
C GLU A 191 22.87 3.09 8.38
N PHE A 192 22.70 2.88 9.69
CA PHE A 192 21.88 3.76 10.55
C PHE A 192 22.61 4.35 11.75
N ASP A 193 23.66 3.69 12.24
CA ASP A 193 24.32 4.06 13.51
C ASP A 193 24.91 5.48 13.45
N SER A 194 25.41 5.92 12.29
CA SER A 194 25.88 7.30 12.10
C SER A 194 24.76 8.31 12.34
N TYR A 195 23.58 8.09 11.76
CA TYR A 195 22.40 8.95 11.94
C TYR A 195 21.86 8.93 13.37
N TRP A 196 21.88 7.77 14.04
CA TRP A 196 21.51 7.68 15.45
C TRP A 196 22.48 8.44 16.37
N ASN A 197 23.78 8.37 16.08
CA ASN A 197 24.80 9.10 16.82
C ASN A 197 24.63 10.62 16.68
N GLU A 198 24.23 11.12 15.50
CA GLU A 198 23.96 12.54 15.26
C GLU A 198 22.84 13.09 16.14
N ILE A 199 21.84 12.28 16.47
CA ILE A 199 20.69 12.69 17.28
C ILE A 199 20.80 12.31 18.76
N SER A 200 21.89 11.64 19.16
CA SER A 200 22.07 11.14 20.51
C SER A 200 22.07 12.28 21.54
N GLY A 201 21.18 12.18 22.54
CA GLY A 201 21.02 13.19 23.59
C GLY A 201 20.21 14.42 23.19
N LEU A 202 19.68 14.48 21.96
CA LEU A 202 18.75 15.52 21.54
C LEU A 202 17.31 15.14 21.93
N ASP A 203 16.49 16.16 22.16
CA ASP A 203 15.07 15.97 22.47
C ASP A 203 14.26 15.61 21.20
N PRO A 204 13.55 14.47 21.16
CA PRO A 204 12.76 14.07 20.00
C PRO A 204 11.67 15.06 19.61
N ALA A 205 11.08 15.80 20.57
CA ALA A 205 10.05 16.79 20.26
C ALA A 205 10.64 17.97 19.46
N THR A 206 11.84 18.40 19.81
CA THR A 206 12.60 19.41 19.06
C THR A 206 12.91 18.91 17.64
N LEU A 207 13.43 17.69 17.50
CA LEU A 207 13.73 17.10 16.18
C LEU A 207 12.49 16.98 15.30
N LYS A 208 11.33 16.62 15.88
CA LYS A 208 10.06 16.51 15.16
C LYS A 208 9.51 17.86 14.71
N ALA A 209 9.77 18.93 15.46
CA ALA A 209 9.36 20.28 15.09
C ALA A 209 10.27 20.88 14.01
N ASP A 210 11.59 20.70 14.14
CA ASP A 210 12.61 21.17 13.21
C ASP A 210 13.89 20.33 13.42
N PRO A 211 14.37 19.56 12.42
CA PRO A 211 14.03 19.62 10.99
C PRO A 211 12.78 18.83 10.56
N GLY A 212 12.11 18.12 11.45
CA GLY A 212 10.94 17.31 11.10
C GLY A 212 11.30 16.19 10.12
N GLU A 213 10.48 16.01 9.06
CA GLU A 213 10.70 14.97 8.03
C GLU A 213 12.01 15.18 7.24
N GLU A 214 12.65 16.34 7.38
CA GLU A 214 13.94 16.61 6.73
C GLU A 214 15.15 16.02 7.46
N LEU A 215 14.94 15.48 8.68
CA LEU A 215 15.97 14.80 9.47
C LEU A 215 16.61 13.64 8.69
N SER A 216 17.94 13.54 8.70
CA SER A 216 18.68 12.49 7.99
C SER A 216 18.25 11.07 8.40
N LEU A 217 18.13 10.81 9.71
CA LEU A 217 17.64 9.52 10.22
C LEU A 217 16.22 9.20 9.73
N PHE A 218 15.33 10.19 9.73
CA PHE A 218 13.95 10.03 9.28
C PHE A 218 13.90 9.64 7.80
N LYS A 219 14.66 10.34 6.95
CA LYS A 219 14.77 10.03 5.53
C LYS A 219 15.34 8.65 5.29
N ALA A 220 16.43 8.30 5.97
CA ALA A 220 17.08 7.00 5.85
C ALA A 220 16.11 5.85 6.19
N ILE A 221 15.39 5.95 7.32
CA ILE A 221 14.40 4.95 7.71
C ILE A 221 13.28 4.88 6.67
N ARG A 222 12.79 6.03 6.16
CA ARG A 222 11.72 6.05 5.17
C ARG A 222 12.14 5.46 3.82
N GLU A 223 13.36 5.74 3.37
CA GLU A 223 13.91 5.20 2.13
C GLU A 223 14.07 3.68 2.23
N ALA A 224 14.65 3.19 3.32
CA ALA A 224 14.80 1.77 3.60
C ALA A 224 13.45 1.05 3.71
N GLY A 225 12.46 1.67 4.35
CA GLY A 225 11.09 1.16 4.45
C GLY A 225 10.40 1.09 3.08
N LEU A 226 10.50 2.15 2.27
CA LEU A 226 9.88 2.20 0.93
C LEU A 226 10.34 1.09 -0.02
N LEU A 227 11.61 0.70 0.03
CA LEU A 227 12.12 -0.41 -0.78
C LEU A 227 11.46 -1.74 -0.38
N ARG A 228 11.34 -1.97 0.92
CA ARG A 228 10.75 -3.18 1.50
C ARG A 228 9.24 -3.22 1.36
N GLU A 229 8.55 -2.09 1.47
CA GLU A 229 7.12 -1.96 1.22
C GLU A 229 6.75 -2.42 -0.20
N ARG A 230 7.53 -2.00 -1.21
CA ARG A 230 7.30 -2.42 -2.60
C ARG A 230 7.44 -3.92 -2.75
N SER A 231 8.54 -4.48 -2.26
CA SER A 231 8.80 -5.92 -2.34
C SER A 231 7.76 -6.73 -1.57
N LEU A 232 7.40 -6.30 -0.35
CA LEU A 232 6.38 -6.95 0.48
C LEU A 232 5.04 -7.03 -0.24
N LEU A 233 4.60 -5.97 -0.90
CA LEU A 233 3.35 -6.00 -1.66
C LEU A 233 3.41 -7.05 -2.77
N ILE A 234 4.50 -7.12 -3.54
CA ILE A 234 4.63 -8.08 -4.65
C ILE A 234 4.69 -9.51 -4.14
N GLU A 235 5.52 -9.79 -3.13
CA GLU A 235 5.65 -11.13 -2.56
C GLU A 235 4.35 -11.60 -1.88
N THR A 236 3.59 -10.67 -1.28
CA THR A 236 2.26 -10.98 -0.76
C THR A 236 1.29 -11.34 -1.88
N LEU A 237 1.25 -10.57 -2.97
CA LEU A 237 0.38 -10.85 -4.12
C LEU A 237 0.74 -12.18 -4.81
N LYS A 238 2.03 -12.52 -4.91
CA LYS A 238 2.49 -13.83 -5.37
C LYS A 238 2.01 -14.95 -4.46
N ALA A 239 2.15 -14.77 -3.14
CA ALA A 239 1.71 -15.77 -2.18
C ALA A 239 0.18 -15.97 -2.22
N VAL A 240 -0.60 -14.90 -2.44
CA VAL A 240 -2.04 -14.99 -2.67
C VAL A 240 -2.36 -15.72 -3.98
N SER A 241 -1.68 -15.39 -5.09
CA SER A 241 -1.98 -15.99 -6.41
C SER A 241 -1.77 -17.51 -6.46
N VAL A 242 -0.83 -18.03 -5.65
CA VAL A 242 -0.57 -19.48 -5.54
C VAL A 242 -1.25 -20.14 -4.34
N GLY A 243 -2.11 -19.43 -3.60
CA GLY A 243 -2.86 -19.96 -2.46
C GLY A 243 -2.04 -20.22 -1.20
N ARG A 244 -0.84 -19.64 -1.08
CA ARG A 244 0.00 -19.66 0.13
C ARG A 244 -0.54 -18.72 1.21
N ILE A 245 -1.26 -17.66 0.83
CA ILE A 245 -2.00 -16.76 1.71
C ILE A 245 -3.48 -16.78 1.31
N ASP A 246 -4.38 -16.95 2.28
CA ASP A 246 -5.81 -16.68 2.09
C ASP A 246 -6.05 -15.18 2.28
N PRO A 247 -6.48 -14.45 1.23
CA PRO A 247 -6.65 -13.00 1.30
C PRO A 247 -7.79 -12.57 2.23
N SER A 248 -8.63 -13.50 2.72
CA SER A 248 -9.68 -13.21 3.71
C SER A 248 -9.17 -13.05 5.14
N GLY A 249 -7.89 -13.38 5.40
CA GLY A 249 -7.28 -13.27 6.72
C GLY A 249 -7.62 -14.41 7.69
N SER A 250 -8.01 -15.57 7.16
CA SER A 250 -8.35 -16.76 7.95
C SER A 250 -7.12 -17.58 8.42
N GLY A 251 -5.94 -17.30 7.89
CA GLY A 251 -4.69 -18.04 8.13
C GLY A 251 -3.69 -17.35 9.07
N ASP A 252 -2.53 -17.98 9.25
CA ASP A 252 -1.42 -17.43 10.02
C ASP A 252 -0.75 -16.26 9.28
N VAL A 253 -0.23 -15.28 10.04
CA VAL A 253 0.57 -14.19 9.50
C VAL A 253 1.89 -14.73 8.98
N LEU A 254 2.18 -14.47 7.71
CA LEU A 254 3.39 -14.95 7.05
C LEU A 254 4.53 -13.93 7.14
N ASP A 255 5.67 -14.34 7.69
CA ASP A 255 6.89 -13.53 7.68
C ASP A 255 7.58 -13.68 6.31
N LEU A 256 7.49 -12.65 5.48
CA LEU A 256 8.09 -12.55 4.15
C LEU A 256 9.44 -11.81 4.17
N THR A 257 10.02 -11.56 5.35
CA THR A 257 11.33 -10.89 5.47
C THR A 257 12.40 -11.54 4.59
N PRO A 258 12.57 -12.89 4.55
CA PRO A 258 13.60 -13.50 3.72
C PRO A 258 13.44 -13.21 2.22
N GLU A 259 12.22 -13.36 1.69
CA GLU A 259 11.91 -13.05 0.29
C GLU A 259 12.10 -11.56 -0.02
N VAL A 260 11.66 -10.69 0.90
CA VAL A 260 11.78 -9.25 0.75
C VAL A 260 13.23 -8.78 0.73
N GLU A 261 14.06 -9.23 1.67
CA GLU A 261 15.48 -8.84 1.73
C GLU A 261 16.27 -9.37 0.53
N ASN A 262 15.94 -10.58 0.04
CA ASN A 262 16.56 -11.09 -1.18
C ASN A 262 16.28 -10.20 -2.39
N THR A 263 15.08 -9.66 -2.52
CA THR A 263 14.73 -8.73 -3.61
C THR A 263 15.38 -7.36 -3.43
N VAL A 264 15.52 -6.85 -2.20
CA VAL A 264 16.17 -5.56 -1.95
C VAL A 264 17.68 -5.63 -2.20
N ALA A 265 18.30 -6.80 -2.04
CA ALA A 265 19.73 -7.01 -2.27
C ALA A 265 20.12 -7.16 -3.75
N ASN A 266 19.17 -7.36 -4.66
CA ASN A 266 19.40 -7.64 -6.10
C ASN A 266 18.87 -6.51 -7.00
#